data_AF-A0A3M1AYF4-F1
#
_entry.id   AF-A0A3M1AYF4-F1
#
_cell.length_a   1.000
_cell.length_b   1.000
_cell.length_c   1.000
_cell.angle_alpha   90.00
_cell.angle_beta   90.00
_cell.angle_gamma   90.00
#
_symmetry.space_group_name_H-M   'P 1'
#
loop_
_entity.id
_entity.type
_entity.pdbx_description
1 polymer ?
#
loop_
_entity_poly.entity_id
_entity_poly.type
_entity_poly.pdbx_seq_one_letter_code
_entity_poly.pdbx_strand_id
1 'polypeptide(L)'
;EAPEEEEPLSPIPTTKFSSWLQQLQPPQVSHEPPIIVNQDQAEKADEEEEEEEERTVVDEAKELAARSVVENLDIATETLAAVLESQGHYQKAIAMYERLMLKYPEKSTFFAAKIKELKSK
;
A
#
# COMPACT_ATOMS: atom_id res chain seq x y z
N GLU A 1 -6.41 10.86 49.87
CA GLU A 1 -6.84 10.36 48.54
C GLU A 1 -7.34 11.54 47.73
N ALA A 2 -6.54 12.02 46.79
CA ALA A 2 -6.99 12.94 45.77
C ALA A 2 -7.46 12.08 44.58
N PRO A 3 -8.62 12.36 43.96
CA PRO A 3 -8.99 11.66 42.73
C PRO A 3 -8.08 12.15 41.60
N GLU A 4 -7.32 11.22 41.03
CA GLU A 4 -6.58 11.43 39.79
C GLU A 4 -7.60 11.64 38.66
N GLU A 5 -7.69 12.88 38.18
CA GLU A 5 -8.44 13.23 36.98
C GLU A 5 -7.67 12.69 35.78
N GLU A 6 -8.14 11.58 35.21
CA GLU A 6 -7.63 11.05 33.95
C GLU A 6 -8.00 11.99 32.79
N GLU A 7 -7.00 12.69 32.25
CA GLU A 7 -7.08 13.49 31.04
C GLU A 7 -7.58 12.64 29.86
N PRO A 8 -8.64 13.03 29.13
CA PRO A 8 -9.20 12.23 28.05
C PRO A 8 -8.25 12.19 26.85
N LEU A 9 -7.77 10.97 26.56
CA LEU A 9 -6.95 10.64 25.40
C LEU A 9 -7.67 10.98 24.08
N SER A 10 -7.26 12.08 23.44
CA SER A 10 -7.56 12.51 22.07
C SER A 10 -9.05 12.79 21.73
N PRO A 11 -9.35 13.78 20.86
CA PRO A 11 -10.74 14.13 20.55
C PRO A 11 -11.41 13.02 19.72
N ILE A 12 -12.55 12.54 20.23
CA ILE A 12 -13.43 11.62 19.50
C ILE A 12 -14.00 12.40 18.30
N PRO A 13 -13.97 11.85 17.08
CA PRO A 13 -14.57 12.52 15.92
C PRO A 13 -16.07 12.71 16.14
N THR A 14 -16.54 13.95 16.10
CA THR A 14 -17.94 14.33 16.33
C THR A 14 -18.86 14.01 15.15
N THR A 15 -18.29 13.61 14.02
CA THR A 15 -19.02 13.27 12.80
C THR A 15 -18.96 11.76 12.54
N LYS A 16 -20.12 11.18 12.22
CA LYS A 16 -20.20 9.79 11.75
C LYS A 16 -19.73 9.74 10.30
N PHE A 17 -19.04 8.67 9.91
CA PHE A 17 -18.59 8.45 8.53
C PHE A 17 -19.69 8.65 7.46
N SER A 18 -20.95 8.35 7.79
CA SER A 18 -22.11 8.61 6.92
C SER A 18 -22.30 10.10 6.57
N SER A 19 -21.93 11.02 7.47
CA SER A 19 -21.98 12.47 7.22
C SER A 19 -20.99 12.89 6.15
N TRP A 20 -19.86 12.19 6.04
CA TRP A 20 -18.85 12.43 5.02
C TRP A 20 -19.25 11.81 3.68
N LEU A 21 -19.84 10.60 3.70
CA LEU A 21 -20.39 9.97 2.49
C LEU A 21 -21.47 10.81 1.80
N GLN A 22 -22.24 11.58 2.57
CA GLN A 22 -23.31 12.42 2.04
C GLN A 22 -22.81 13.64 1.26
N GLN A 23 -21.51 13.98 1.42
CA GLN A 23 -20.86 15.09 0.72
C GLN A 23 -20.45 14.73 -0.71
N LEU A 24 -20.50 13.44 -1.08
CA LEU A 24 -20.20 12.96 -2.43
C LEU A 24 -21.45 13.07 -3.32
N GLN A 25 -21.81 14.30 -3.70
CA GLN A 25 -22.75 14.49 -4.81
C GLN A 25 -21.99 14.36 -6.14
N PRO A 26 -22.47 13.56 -7.10
CA PRO A 26 -21.86 13.52 -8.42
C PRO A 26 -21.97 14.92 -9.06
N PRO A 27 -20.93 15.39 -9.77
CA PRO A 27 -21.00 16.67 -10.48
C PRO A 27 -22.15 16.61 -11.49
N GLN A 28 -23.02 17.63 -11.47
CA GLN A 28 -24.09 17.77 -12.45
C GLN A 28 -23.45 18.18 -13.78
N VAL A 29 -23.14 17.21 -14.64
CA VAL A 29 -22.63 17.46 -15.99
C VAL A 29 -23.77 18.07 -16.81
N SER A 30 -23.76 19.39 -16.97
CA SER A 30 -24.63 20.07 -17.92
C SER A 30 -24.28 19.60 -19.33
N HIS A 31 -25.25 19.00 -20.03
CA HIS A 31 -25.08 18.45 -21.38
C HIS A 31 -25.14 19.57 -22.44
N GLU A 32 -24.34 20.62 -22.29
CA GLU A 32 -24.11 21.55 -23.40
C GLU A 32 -22.77 21.21 -24.06
N PRO A 33 -22.77 20.84 -25.35
CA PRO A 33 -21.52 20.54 -26.03
C PRO A 33 -20.66 21.81 -26.09
N PRO A 34 -19.35 21.72 -25.77
CA PRO A 34 -18.46 22.85 -25.97
C PRO A 34 -18.39 23.19 -27.47
N ILE A 35 -18.58 24.47 -27.80
CA ILE A 35 -18.30 24.99 -29.13
C ILE A 35 -16.78 24.99 -29.30
N ILE A 36 -16.25 23.97 -29.98
CA ILE A 36 -14.84 23.90 -30.38
C ILE A 36 -14.65 24.88 -31.54
N VAL A 37 -14.00 26.02 -31.29
CA VAL A 37 -13.44 26.87 -32.35
C VAL A 37 -12.09 26.27 -32.70
N ASN A 38 -11.97 25.73 -33.92
CA ASN A 38 -10.69 25.24 -34.43
C ASN A 38 -9.71 26.41 -34.57
N GLN A 39 -8.74 26.50 -33.68
CA GLN A 39 -7.58 27.36 -33.85
C GLN A 39 -6.37 26.46 -34.14
N ASP A 40 -6.38 25.95 -35.36
CA ASP A 40 -5.25 25.25 -35.95
C ASP A 40 -4.12 26.26 -36.21
N GLN A 41 -2.88 25.84 -35.97
CA GLN A 41 -1.59 26.51 -36.23
C GLN A 41 -0.96 27.30 -35.07
N ALA A 42 -0.30 26.56 -34.15
CA ALA A 42 1.07 26.84 -33.66
C ALA A 42 1.61 25.77 -32.66
N GLU A 43 1.55 24.46 -32.94
CA GLU A 43 1.97 23.43 -31.92
C GLU A 43 3.18 22.56 -32.32
N LYS A 44 3.75 22.75 -33.51
CA LYS A 44 4.67 21.76 -34.09
C LYS A 44 6.11 21.73 -33.53
N ALA A 45 6.35 22.24 -32.32
CA ALA A 45 7.66 22.22 -31.68
C ALA A 45 7.62 21.98 -30.15
N ASP A 46 6.48 22.14 -29.47
CA ASP A 46 6.30 21.80 -28.05
C ASP A 46 5.81 20.36 -27.84
N GLU A 47 5.19 19.73 -28.85
CA GLU A 47 4.61 18.38 -28.76
C GLU A 47 5.65 17.25 -28.53
N GLU A 48 6.90 17.42 -28.96
CA GLU A 48 7.94 16.41 -28.75
C GLU A 48 8.55 16.46 -27.33
N GLU A 49 8.63 17.64 -26.71
CA GLU A 49 9.07 17.79 -25.31
C GLU A 49 7.96 17.37 -24.32
N GLU A 50 6.69 17.69 -24.58
CA GLU A 50 5.56 17.23 -23.75
C GLU A 50 5.36 15.70 -23.81
N GLU A 51 5.53 15.05 -24.98
CA GLU A 51 5.44 13.58 -25.08
C GLU A 51 6.58 12.85 -24.34
N GLU A 52 7.80 13.38 -24.34
CA GLU A 52 8.90 12.79 -23.56
C GLU A 52 8.67 12.98 -22.05
N GLU A 53 8.23 14.17 -21.62
CA GLU A 53 7.90 14.41 -20.20
C GLU A 53 6.76 13.50 -19.73
N GLU A 54 5.65 13.37 -20.46
CA GLU A 54 4.56 12.45 -20.09
C GLU A 54 5.03 10.99 -19.98
N ARG A 55 5.87 10.52 -20.91
CA ARG A 55 6.40 9.15 -20.88
C ARG A 55 7.25 8.91 -19.63
N THR A 56 8.09 9.87 -19.25
CA THR A 56 8.94 9.75 -18.06
C THR A 56 8.11 9.67 -16.77
N VAL A 57 7.03 10.45 -16.67
CA VAL A 57 6.13 10.44 -15.51
C VAL A 57 5.38 9.11 -15.41
N VAL A 58 4.92 8.56 -16.55
CA VAL A 58 4.22 7.27 -16.58
C VAL A 58 5.16 6.12 -16.21
N ASP A 59 6.41 6.15 -16.68
CA ASP A 59 7.41 5.14 -16.34
C ASP A 59 7.82 5.21 -14.86
N GLU A 60 7.98 6.41 -14.29
CA GLU A 60 8.24 6.60 -12.86
C GLU A 60 7.06 6.07 -12.01
N ALA A 61 5.82 6.40 -12.39
CA ALA A 61 4.63 5.92 -11.71
C ALA A 61 4.54 4.38 -11.75
N LYS A 62 4.89 3.77 -12.89
CA LYS A 62 4.91 2.32 -13.06
C LYS A 62 6.00 1.66 -12.20
N GLU A 63 7.18 2.27 -12.10
CA GLU A 63 8.24 1.77 -11.24
C GLU A 63 7.87 1.86 -9.76
N LEU A 64 7.27 2.97 -9.34
CA LEU A 64 6.79 3.16 -7.96
C LEU A 64 5.69 2.14 -7.61
N ALA A 65 4.76 1.90 -8.52
CA ALA A 65 3.75 0.86 -8.37
C ALA A 65 4.38 -0.53 -8.24
N ALA A 66 5.38 -0.85 -9.08
CA ALA A 66 6.10 -2.13 -8.99
C ALA A 66 6.80 -2.30 -7.64
N ARG A 67 7.49 -1.27 -7.14
CA ARG A 67 8.14 -1.29 -5.81
C ARG A 67 7.14 -1.51 -4.67
N SER A 68 5.91 -1.03 -4.81
CA SER A 68 4.85 -1.17 -3.80
C SER A 68 4.35 -2.62 -3.64
N VAL A 69 4.49 -3.44 -4.68
CA VAL A 69 4.09 -4.86 -4.68
C VAL A 69 5.20 -5.76 -4.13
N VAL A 70 6.45 -5.32 -4.19
CA VAL A 70 7.60 -6.09 -3.70
C VAL A 70 7.57 -6.18 -2.18
N GLU A 71 7.57 -7.41 -1.67
CA GLU A 71 7.58 -7.67 -0.23
C GLU A 71 8.94 -7.37 0.38
N ASN A 72 8.93 -6.61 1.48
CA ASN A 72 10.14 -6.31 2.22
C ASN A 72 10.48 -7.45 3.20
N LEU A 73 11.44 -8.30 2.82
CA LEU A 73 11.90 -9.44 3.61
C LEU A 73 12.79 -9.04 4.82
N ASP A 74 13.17 -7.78 4.96
CA ASP A 74 13.90 -7.31 6.15
C ASP A 74 12.99 -7.15 7.37
N ILE A 75 11.69 -6.92 7.14
CA ILE A 75 10.65 -6.85 8.18
C ILE A 75 10.17 -8.27 8.53
N ALA A 76 11.10 -9.16 8.86
CA ALA A 76 10.77 -10.52 9.29
C ALA A 76 10.35 -10.55 10.78
N THR A 77 9.12 -10.97 11.05
CA THR A 77 8.59 -11.19 12.41
C THR A 77 7.84 -12.51 12.51
N GLU A 78 7.84 -13.11 13.70
CA GLU A 78 7.19 -14.40 13.97
C GLU A 78 5.68 -14.36 13.65
N THR A 79 5.01 -13.29 14.06
CA THR A 79 3.58 -13.08 13.81
C THR A 79 3.27 -12.95 12.32
N LEU A 80 4.08 -12.20 11.57
CA LEU A 80 3.89 -12.04 10.13
C LEU A 80 4.06 -13.38 9.40
N ALA A 81 5.07 -14.18 9.78
CA ALA A 81 5.25 -15.51 9.23
C ALA A 81 4.04 -16.43 9.51
N ALA A 82 3.48 -16.36 10.72
CA ALA A 82 2.27 -17.12 11.09
C ALA A 82 1.03 -16.68 10.31
N VAL A 83 0.85 -15.37 10.09
CA VAL A 83 -0.25 -14.84 9.25
C VAL A 83 -0.10 -15.35 7.81
N LEU A 84 1.11 -15.31 7.24
CA LEU A 84 1.37 -15.85 5.90
C LEU A 84 1.09 -17.35 5.81
N GLU A 85 1.45 -18.13 6.83
CA GLU A 85 1.08 -19.55 6.95
C GLU A 85 -0.44 -19.73 6.91
N SER A 86 -1.19 -18.96 7.71
CA SER A 86 -2.66 -19.04 7.77
C SER A 86 -3.34 -18.67 6.44
N GLN A 87 -2.73 -17.78 5.67
CA GLN A 87 -3.20 -17.38 4.34
C GLN A 87 -2.83 -18.40 3.25
N GLY A 88 -2.04 -19.43 3.59
CA GLY A 88 -1.57 -20.44 2.65
C GLY A 88 -0.32 -20.03 1.85
N HIS A 89 0.31 -18.91 2.20
CA HIS A 89 1.52 -18.43 1.55
C HIS A 89 2.79 -19.10 2.11
N TYR A 90 2.89 -20.42 1.98
CA TYR A 90 3.92 -21.23 2.64
C TYR A 90 5.35 -20.87 2.23
N GLN A 91 5.60 -20.60 0.95
CA GLN A 91 6.95 -20.22 0.49
C GLN A 91 7.44 -18.93 1.15
N LYS A 92 6.55 -17.94 1.28
CA LYS A 92 6.86 -16.66 1.94
C LYS A 92 7.06 -16.86 3.43
N ALA A 93 6.21 -17.65 4.08
CA ALA A 93 6.37 -17.99 5.50
C ALA A 93 7.71 -18.70 5.77
N ILE A 94 8.12 -19.64 4.92
CA ILE A 94 9.42 -20.33 5.02
C ILE A 94 10.57 -19.32 4.93
N ALA A 95 10.58 -18.45 3.92
CA ALA A 95 11.63 -17.44 3.76
C ALA A 95 11.73 -16.51 4.99
N MET A 96 10.60 -16.14 5.57
CA MET A 96 10.55 -15.32 6.80
C MET A 96 11.12 -16.07 8.00
N TYR A 97 10.77 -17.35 8.19
CA TYR A 97 11.33 -18.17 9.26
C TYR A 97 12.83 -18.38 9.10
N GLU A 98 13.33 -18.59 7.87
CA GLU A 98 14.77 -18.68 7.59
C GLU A 98 15.51 -17.38 7.97
N ARG A 99 14.92 -16.22 7.64
CA ARG A 99 15.46 -14.91 8.04
C ARG A 99 15.48 -14.76 9.57
N LEU A 100 14.42 -15.20 10.25
CA LEU A 100 14.31 -15.16 11.70
C LEU A 100 15.34 -16.07 12.38
N MET A 101 15.69 -17.22 11.81
CA MET A 101 16.76 -18.08 12.32
C MET A 101 18.11 -17.36 12.35
N LEU A 102 18.40 -16.55 11.32
CA LEU A 102 19.63 -15.76 11.26
C LEU A 102 19.63 -14.61 12.28
N LYS A 103 18.46 -14.01 12.53
CA LYS A 103 18.31 -12.87 13.45
C LYS A 103 18.22 -13.29 14.92
N TYR A 104 17.63 -14.44 15.20
CA TYR A 104 17.31 -14.96 16.53
C TYR A 104 17.76 -16.43 16.66
N PRO A 105 19.07 -16.69 16.71
CA PRO A 105 19.61 -18.06 16.73
C PRO A 105 19.14 -18.88 17.93
N GLU A 106 18.79 -18.24 19.05
CA GLU A 106 18.24 -18.90 20.25
C GLU A 106 16.90 -19.61 20.01
N LYS A 107 16.11 -19.14 19.03
CA LYS A 107 14.84 -19.74 18.62
C LYS A 107 14.99 -20.62 17.36
N SER A 108 16.21 -20.87 16.91
CA SER A 108 16.48 -21.57 15.64
C SER A 108 15.80 -22.94 15.55
N THR A 109 15.76 -23.72 16.64
CA THR A 109 15.09 -25.03 16.68
C THR A 109 13.59 -24.94 16.45
N PHE A 110 12.93 -23.93 17.01
CA PHE A 110 11.51 -23.67 16.83
C PHE A 110 11.19 -23.32 15.37
N PHE A 111 11.94 -22.38 14.79
CA PHE A 111 11.75 -22.00 13.39
C PHE A 111 12.05 -23.16 12.42
N ALA A 112 13.07 -23.96 12.68
CA ALA A 112 13.38 -25.14 11.88
C ALA A 112 12.23 -26.18 11.91
N ALA A 113 11.58 -26.37 13.06
CA ALA A 113 10.41 -27.23 13.16
C ALA A 113 9.25 -26.69 12.32
N LYS A 114 8.97 -25.38 12.39
CA LYS A 114 7.96 -24.71 11.57
C LYS A 114 8.21 -24.83 10.07
N ILE A 115 9.46 -24.62 9.63
CA ILE A 115 9.84 -24.80 8.23
C ILE A 115 9.60 -26.24 7.76
N LYS A 116 9.90 -27.24 8.59
CA LYS A 116 9.68 -28.65 8.26
C LYS A 116 8.19 -28.99 8.12
N GLU A 117 7.36 -28.46 9.01
CA GLU A 117 5.90 -28.60 8.94
C GLU A 117 5.37 -27.99 7.63
N LEU A 118 5.78 -26.76 7.31
CA LEU A 118 5.36 -26.05 6.11
C LEU A 118 5.83 -26.71 4.81
N LYS A 119 7.01 -27.33 4.78
CA LYS A 119 7.50 -28.08 3.61
C LYS A 119 6.72 -29.36 3.34
N SER A 120 5.91 -29.82 4.30
CA SER A 120 5.10 -31.03 4.19
C SER A 120 3.63 -30.75 3.83
N LYS A 121 3.25 -29.47 3.69
CA LYS A 121 1.93 -28.99 3.29
C LYS A 121 1.86 -28.82 1.77
#